data_AF-A0A368EGG4-F1
#
_entry.id   AF-A0A368EGG4-F1
#
_cell.length_a   1.000
_cell.length_b   1.000
_cell.length_c   1.000
_cell.angle_alpha   90.00
_cell.angle_beta   90.00
_cell.angle_gamma   90.00
#
_symmetry.space_group_name_H-M   'P 1'
#
loop_
_entity.id
_entity.type
_entity.pdbx_description
1 polymer ?
#
loop_
_entity_poly.entity_id
_entity_poly.type
_entity_poly.pdbx_seq_one_letter_code
_entity_poly.pdbx_strand_id
1 'polypeptide(L)'
;MANLIDNNYSQSDMFDEDIVADIALRRIMQFRLNFWISICKNPISHGNYYWNSSPEHRLIAMLAISANMNQIPLSLAQERGEKDYFTVSMVRHLTHISERKIQRIIKMGLDRGDIVFIRDKPPQYQGTKQLLSLYEEFEKSWIDSQKSEIKSWKNNYTS
;
A
#
# COMPACT_ATOMS: atom_id res chain seq x y z
N MET A 1 27.05 -1.62 6.96
CA MET A 1 26.04 -2.44 6.25
C MET A 1 25.48 -1.62 5.07
N ALA A 2 26.35 -1.21 4.14
CA ALA A 2 26.06 -0.17 3.13
C ALA A 2 26.30 -0.63 1.67
N ASN A 3 26.34 -1.95 1.42
CA ASN A 3 26.61 -2.51 0.09
C ASN A 3 25.42 -3.34 -0.40
N LEU A 4 24.27 -2.72 -0.60
CA LEU A 4 23.10 -3.42 -1.15
C LEU A 4 22.41 -2.73 -2.34
N ILE A 5 22.98 -1.67 -2.93
CA ILE A 5 22.40 -1.08 -4.14
C ILE A 5 23.48 -0.76 -5.18
N ASP A 6 23.53 -1.65 -6.19
CA ASP A 6 23.92 -1.52 -7.60
C ASP A 6 24.99 -0.50 -8.02
N ASN A 7 26.25 -0.91 -7.92
CA ASN A 7 27.37 -0.35 -8.69
C ASN A 7 27.38 -0.81 -10.18
N ASN A 8 26.30 -1.46 -10.64
CA ASN A 8 26.27 -2.13 -11.95
C ASN A 8 25.64 -1.30 -13.08
N TYR A 9 25.08 -0.12 -12.79
CA TYR A 9 24.37 0.68 -13.79
C TYR A 9 25.07 2.03 -14.02
N SER A 10 25.48 2.25 -15.25
CA SER A 10 26.00 3.50 -15.78
C SER A 10 24.86 4.50 -16.07
N GLN A 11 25.19 5.77 -16.27
CA GLN A 11 24.20 6.79 -16.60
C GLN A 11 23.49 6.53 -17.94
N SER A 12 24.15 5.82 -18.87
CA SER A 12 23.56 5.37 -20.13
C SER A 12 22.51 4.28 -19.95
N ASP A 13 22.61 3.50 -18.87
CA ASP A 13 21.68 2.41 -18.56
C ASP A 13 20.32 2.93 -18.08
N MET A 14 20.23 4.20 -17.69
CA MET A 14 18.97 4.87 -17.35
C MET A 14 18.08 5.17 -18.57
N PHE A 15 18.56 4.92 -19.79
CA PHE A 15 17.77 4.97 -21.03
C PHE A 15 17.30 3.59 -21.49
N ASP A 16 17.72 2.52 -20.81
CA ASP A 16 17.25 1.15 -21.05
C ASP A 16 15.98 0.92 -20.21
N GLU A 17 14.87 0.67 -20.91
CA GLU A 17 13.56 0.47 -20.28
C GLU A 17 13.55 -0.70 -19.30
N ASP A 18 14.32 -1.77 -19.56
CA ASP A 18 14.37 -2.95 -18.69
C ASP A 18 15.09 -2.64 -17.37
N ILE A 19 16.15 -1.83 -17.43
CA ILE A 19 16.91 -1.42 -16.25
C ILE A 19 16.10 -0.44 -15.40
N VAL A 20 15.43 0.51 -16.03
CA VAL A 20 14.52 1.44 -15.34
C VAL A 20 13.37 0.66 -14.67
N ALA A 21 12.83 -0.36 -15.34
CA ALA A 21 11.78 -1.21 -14.79
C ALA A 21 12.26 -2.01 -13.56
N ASP A 22 13.45 -2.62 -13.60
CA ASP A 22 14.01 -3.38 -12.46
C ASP A 22 14.23 -2.48 -11.23
N ILE A 23 14.83 -1.30 -11.44
CA ILE A 23 15.05 -0.31 -10.37
C ILE A 23 13.71 0.12 -9.75
N ALA A 24 12.71 0.43 -10.58
CA ALA A 24 11.38 0.80 -10.12
C ALA A 24 10.73 -0.33 -9.30
N LEU A 25 10.83 -1.58 -9.77
CA LEU A 25 10.29 -2.75 -9.08
C LEU A 25 10.92 -2.92 -7.69
N ARG A 26 12.25 -2.85 -7.58
CA ARG A 26 12.97 -2.99 -6.31
C ARG A 26 12.56 -1.91 -5.32
N ARG A 27 12.44 -0.65 -5.76
CA ARG A 27 12.01 0.47 -4.92
C ARG A 27 10.55 0.30 -4.45
N ILE A 28 9.66 -0.20 -5.32
CA ILE A 28 8.27 -0.51 -4.94
C ILE A 28 8.23 -1.62 -3.89
N MET A 29 9.01 -2.69 -4.05
CA MET A 29 9.09 -3.76 -3.06
C MET A 29 9.59 -3.24 -1.71
N GLN A 30 10.63 -2.40 -1.72
CA GLN A 30 11.19 -1.77 -0.52
C GLN A 30 10.17 -0.87 0.18
N PHE A 31 9.42 -0.04 -0.58
CA PHE A 31 8.34 0.79 -0.06
C PHE A 31 7.29 -0.05 0.68
N ARG A 32 6.77 -1.10 0.02
CA ARG A 32 5.76 -2.00 0.60
C ARG A 32 6.26 -2.68 1.86
N LEU A 33 7.50 -3.15 1.87
CA LEU A 33 8.12 -3.76 3.05
C LEU A 33 8.19 -2.77 4.21
N ASN A 34 8.68 -1.55 3.94
CA ASN A 34 8.83 -0.53 4.97
C ASN A 34 7.49 -0.04 5.52
N PHE A 35 6.44 -0.01 4.70
CA PHE A 35 5.09 0.30 5.16
C PHE A 35 4.66 -0.68 6.23
N TRP A 36 4.77 -1.98 5.96
CA TRP A 36 4.38 -3.01 6.93
C TRP A 36 5.28 -3.02 8.17
N ILE A 37 6.58 -2.80 8.03
CA ILE A 37 7.50 -2.65 9.17
C ILE A 37 7.08 -1.45 10.05
N SER A 38 6.72 -0.32 9.44
CA SER A 38 6.28 0.87 10.17
C SER A 38 5.04 0.57 11.01
N ILE A 39 4.06 -0.14 10.45
CA ILE A 39 2.86 -0.53 11.20
C ILE A 39 3.21 -1.54 12.30
N CYS A 40 4.10 -2.49 12.05
CA CYS A 40 4.57 -3.47 13.04
C CYS A 40 5.28 -2.86 14.25
N LYS A 41 5.84 -1.66 14.12
CA LYS A 41 6.50 -0.96 15.25
C LYS A 41 5.50 -0.37 16.24
N ASN A 42 4.24 -0.20 15.85
CA ASN A 42 3.22 0.30 16.76
C ASN A 42 2.83 -0.76 17.80
N PRO A 43 2.61 -0.38 19.07
CA PRO A 43 2.19 -1.32 20.09
C PRO A 43 0.81 -1.91 19.75
N ILE A 44 0.53 -3.12 20.26
CA ILE A 44 -0.72 -3.87 20.00
C ILE A 44 -1.98 -3.06 20.38
N SER A 45 -1.86 -2.19 21.39
CA SER A 45 -2.91 -1.28 21.84
C SER A 45 -3.18 -0.09 20.91
N HIS A 46 -2.30 0.17 19.93
CA HIS A 46 -2.48 1.26 18.99
C HIS A 46 -3.58 0.90 17.99
N GLY A 47 -4.50 1.83 17.70
CA GLY A 47 -5.61 1.58 16.78
C GLY A 47 -5.16 1.01 15.42
N ASN A 48 -4.04 1.53 14.91
CA ASN A 48 -3.44 1.11 13.64
C ASN A 48 -2.94 -0.35 13.62
N TYR A 49 -2.65 -0.94 14.77
CA TYR A 49 -2.19 -2.34 14.86
C TYR A 49 -3.25 -3.32 14.34
N TYR A 50 -4.53 -2.97 14.43
CA TYR A 50 -5.63 -3.80 13.92
C TYR A 50 -5.39 -4.25 12.48
N TRP A 51 -5.03 -3.32 11.59
CA TRP A 51 -4.78 -3.60 10.17
C TRP A 51 -3.54 -4.48 9.92
N ASN A 52 -2.69 -4.65 10.94
CA ASN A 52 -1.51 -5.51 10.89
C ASN A 52 -1.72 -6.90 11.48
N SER A 53 -2.89 -7.18 12.07
CA SER A 53 -3.14 -8.39 12.86
C SER A 53 -3.05 -9.69 12.05
N SER A 54 -3.28 -9.64 10.73
CA SER A 54 -3.11 -10.80 9.83
C SER A 54 -3.00 -10.35 8.36
N PRO A 55 -2.53 -11.22 7.44
CA PRO A 55 -2.46 -10.92 6.02
C PRO A 55 -3.80 -10.47 5.41
N GLU A 56 -4.93 -10.99 5.91
CA GLU A 56 -6.25 -10.59 5.42
C GLU A 56 -6.62 -9.17 5.82
N HIS A 57 -6.24 -8.73 7.02
CA HIS A 57 -6.46 -7.36 7.46
C HIS A 57 -5.64 -6.40 6.61
N ARG A 58 -4.37 -6.76 6.35
CA ARG A 58 -3.47 -6.00 5.49
C ARG A 58 -4.03 -5.86 4.08
N LEU A 59 -4.52 -6.95 3.49
CA LEU A 59 -5.12 -6.93 2.17
C LEU A 59 -6.36 -6.02 2.12
N ILE A 60 -7.28 -6.16 3.07
CA ILE A 60 -8.50 -5.34 3.12
C ILE A 60 -8.15 -3.86 3.31
N ALA A 61 -7.18 -3.54 4.17
CA ALA A 61 -6.70 -2.18 4.34
C ALA A 61 -6.13 -1.60 3.03
N MET A 62 -5.30 -2.36 2.32
CA MET A 62 -4.73 -1.93 1.05
C MET A 62 -5.82 -1.73 -0.01
N LEU A 63 -6.80 -2.63 -0.12
CA LEU A 63 -7.93 -2.46 -1.03
C LEU A 63 -8.76 -1.22 -0.67
N ALA A 64 -8.96 -0.95 0.62
CA ALA A 64 -9.67 0.23 1.09
C ALA A 64 -8.93 1.54 0.72
N ILE A 65 -7.61 1.57 0.90
CA ILE A 65 -6.74 2.69 0.51
C ILE A 65 -6.77 2.88 -1.01
N SER A 66 -6.53 1.80 -1.78
CA SER A 66 -6.56 1.83 -3.25
C SER A 66 -7.91 2.30 -3.78
N ALA A 67 -9.02 1.85 -3.19
CA ALA A 67 -10.36 2.31 -3.54
C ALA A 67 -10.55 3.82 -3.29
N ASN A 68 -10.06 4.33 -2.15
CA ASN A 68 -10.12 5.77 -1.87
C ASN A 68 -9.29 6.59 -2.88
N MET A 69 -8.12 6.08 -3.27
CA MET A 69 -7.20 6.72 -4.19
C MET A 69 -7.59 6.58 -5.68
N ASN A 70 -8.67 5.86 -6.01
CA ASN A 70 -9.00 5.47 -7.39
C ASN A 70 -7.86 4.72 -8.10
N GLN A 71 -7.31 3.73 -7.40
CA GLN A 71 -6.19 2.90 -7.84
C GLN A 71 -6.47 1.39 -7.64
N ILE A 72 -7.72 0.95 -7.77
CA ILE A 72 -8.02 -0.49 -7.73
C ILE A 72 -7.35 -1.19 -8.92
N PRO A 73 -6.72 -2.35 -8.72
CA PRO A 73 -6.12 -3.11 -9.80
C PRO A 73 -7.10 -3.34 -10.96
N LEU A 74 -6.64 -3.14 -12.20
CA LEU A 74 -7.47 -3.30 -13.40
C LEU A 74 -8.09 -4.70 -13.51
N SER A 75 -7.43 -5.73 -12.99
CA SER A 75 -7.97 -7.09 -12.93
C SER A 75 -9.19 -7.25 -12.02
N LEU A 76 -9.45 -6.27 -11.16
CA LEU A 76 -10.59 -6.23 -10.22
C LEU A 76 -11.60 -5.13 -10.58
N ALA A 77 -11.19 -4.10 -11.31
CA ALA A 77 -12.03 -2.97 -11.66
C ALA A 77 -13.20 -3.36 -12.58
N GLN A 78 -14.39 -2.80 -12.31
CA GLN A 78 -15.58 -2.96 -13.16
C GLN A 78 -15.76 -1.71 -14.01
N GLU A 79 -15.39 -1.79 -15.29
CA GLU A 79 -15.52 -0.76 -16.34
C GLU A 79 -14.88 0.62 -16.05
N ARG A 80 -14.53 1.36 -17.11
CA ARG A 80 -13.89 2.68 -16.99
C ARG A 80 -14.93 3.74 -16.61
N GLY A 81 -14.84 4.31 -15.40
CA GLY A 81 -15.50 5.56 -15.06
C GLY A 81 -16.28 5.58 -13.73
N GLU A 82 -16.45 4.45 -13.05
CA GLU A 82 -17.00 4.46 -11.68
C GLU A 82 -15.90 4.77 -10.64
N LYS A 83 -16.30 5.34 -9.50
CA LYS A 83 -15.40 5.49 -8.34
C LYS A 83 -14.92 4.10 -7.93
N ASP A 84 -13.63 3.95 -7.67
CA ASP A 84 -13.11 2.66 -7.26
C ASP A 84 -13.62 2.28 -5.87
N TYR A 85 -14.19 1.09 -5.74
CA TYR A 85 -14.61 0.51 -4.48
C TYR A 85 -14.03 -0.90 -4.38
N PHE A 86 -14.02 -1.45 -3.18
CA PHE A 86 -13.80 -2.88 -3.00
C PHE A 86 -15.06 -3.57 -2.47
N THR A 87 -15.19 -4.86 -2.79
CA THR A 87 -16.32 -5.69 -2.38
C THR A 87 -15.80 -6.94 -1.67
N VAL A 88 -16.68 -7.63 -0.94
CA VAL A 88 -16.39 -8.95 -0.35
C VAL A 88 -15.95 -9.95 -1.42
N SER A 89 -16.56 -9.90 -2.61
CA SER A 89 -16.23 -10.78 -3.73
C SER A 89 -14.79 -10.60 -4.21
N MET A 90 -14.32 -9.35 -4.33
CA MET A 90 -12.91 -9.06 -4.67
C MET A 90 -11.95 -9.64 -3.63
N VAL A 91 -12.25 -9.49 -2.34
CA VAL A 91 -11.41 -10.07 -1.27
C VAL A 91 -11.39 -11.59 -1.35
N ARG A 92 -12.53 -12.23 -1.65
CA ARG A 92 -12.60 -13.70 -1.87
C ARG A 92 -11.85 -14.15 -3.12
N HIS A 93 -11.77 -13.32 -4.15
CA HIS A 93 -11.00 -13.65 -5.35
C HIS A 93 -9.50 -13.70 -5.04
N LEU A 94 -9.05 -12.85 -4.11
CA LEU A 94 -7.64 -12.74 -3.72
C LEU A 94 -7.23 -13.64 -2.54
N THR A 95 -8.20 -14.29 -1.86
CA THR A 95 -7.94 -15.07 -0.64
C THR A 95 -8.85 -16.29 -0.52
N HIS A 96 -8.38 -17.32 0.18
CA HIS A 96 -9.18 -18.53 0.46
C HIS A 96 -10.04 -18.44 1.73
N ILE A 97 -10.22 -17.25 2.29
CA ILE A 97 -10.93 -17.12 3.58
C ILE A 97 -12.45 -17.08 3.40
N SER A 98 -13.16 -17.50 4.45
CA SER A 98 -14.62 -17.45 4.46
C SER A 98 -15.14 -16.02 4.37
N GLU A 99 -16.26 -15.86 3.67
CA GLU A 99 -17.02 -14.59 3.61
C GLU A 99 -17.32 -14.02 5.00
N ARG A 100 -17.69 -14.88 5.95
CA ARG A 100 -17.96 -14.48 7.34
C ARG A 100 -16.76 -13.80 8.01
N LYS A 101 -15.54 -14.28 7.74
CA LYS A 101 -14.30 -13.66 8.26
C LYS A 101 -14.08 -12.30 7.60
N ILE A 102 -14.26 -12.20 6.28
CA ILE A 102 -14.13 -10.93 5.54
C ILE A 102 -15.10 -9.88 6.10
N GLN A 103 -16.38 -10.24 6.19
CA GLN A 103 -17.42 -9.36 6.71
C GLN A 103 -17.14 -8.91 8.15
N ARG A 104 -16.60 -9.79 9.00
CA ARG A 104 -16.19 -9.42 10.36
C ARG A 104 -15.06 -8.39 10.36
N ILE A 105 -14.06 -8.57 9.49
CA ILE A 105 -12.93 -7.62 9.38
C ILE A 105 -13.42 -6.26 8.89
N ILE A 106 -14.26 -6.25 7.84
CA ILE A 106 -14.86 -5.03 7.28
C ILE A 106 -15.73 -4.33 8.32
N LYS A 107 -16.57 -5.09 9.04
CA LYS A 107 -17.43 -4.53 10.11
C LYS A 107 -16.61 -3.82 11.17
N MET A 108 -15.54 -4.43 11.67
CA MET A 108 -14.65 -3.77 12.63
C MET A 108 -14.00 -2.52 12.03
N GLY A 109 -13.64 -2.52 10.74
CA GLY A 109 -13.14 -1.32 10.06
C GLY A 109 -14.19 -0.20 9.96
N LEU A 110 -15.47 -0.54 9.75
CA LEU A 110 -16.60 0.40 9.79
C LEU A 110 -16.78 0.97 11.21
N ASP A 111 -16.81 0.10 12.23
CA ASP A 111 -16.99 0.48 13.64
C ASP A 111 -15.87 1.43 14.11
N ARG A 112 -14.66 1.28 13.55
CA ARG A 112 -13.49 2.14 13.81
C ARG A 112 -13.45 3.45 13.01
N GLY A 113 -14.35 3.61 12.04
CA GLY A 113 -14.34 4.75 11.10
C GLY A 113 -13.20 4.72 10.08
N ASP A 114 -12.47 3.59 9.96
CA ASP A 114 -11.37 3.41 9.00
C ASP A 114 -11.91 3.08 7.59
N ILE A 115 -13.11 2.47 7.52
CA ILE A 115 -13.81 2.10 6.29
C ILE A 115 -15.17 2.82 6.27
N VAL A 116 -15.66 3.15 5.07
CA VAL A 116 -17.01 3.64 4.83
C VAL A 116 -17.74 2.74 3.84
N PHE A 117 -19.05 2.59 4.09
CA PHE A 117 -19.96 1.91 3.19
C PHE A 117 -20.49 2.88 2.13
N ILE A 118 -20.46 2.46 0.87
CA ILE A 118 -20.82 3.29 -0.28
C ILE A 118 -22.19 2.93 -0.84
N ARG A 119 -22.44 1.64 -1.10
CA ARG A 119 -23.65 1.14 -1.75
C ARG A 119 -23.94 -0.30 -1.33
N ASP A 120 -25.21 -0.70 -1.43
CA ASP A 120 -25.73 -1.94 -0.83
C ASP A 120 -25.84 -3.15 -1.79
N LYS A 121 -25.80 -2.95 -3.12
CA LYS A 121 -26.06 -4.02 -4.10
C LYS A 121 -25.11 -3.99 -5.31
N PRO A 122 -24.02 -4.80 -5.29
CA PRO A 122 -23.48 -5.50 -4.11
C PRO A 122 -22.93 -4.51 -3.06
N PRO A 123 -22.68 -4.93 -1.80
CA PRO A 123 -22.03 -4.07 -0.81
C PRO A 123 -20.65 -3.56 -1.29
N GLN A 124 -20.50 -2.25 -1.34
CA GLN A 124 -19.31 -1.53 -1.79
C GLN A 124 -18.70 -0.74 -0.64
N TYR A 125 -17.38 -0.78 -0.53
CA TYR A 125 -16.62 -0.17 0.56
C TYR A 125 -15.45 0.63 0.04
N GLN A 126 -15.06 1.67 0.80
CA GLN A 126 -13.84 2.45 0.59
C GLN A 126 -13.16 2.73 1.92
N GLY A 127 -11.85 2.99 1.90
CA GLY A 127 -11.17 3.56 3.06
C GLY A 127 -11.66 4.98 3.34
N THR A 128 -11.56 5.44 4.58
CA THR A 128 -11.82 6.85 4.93
C THR A 128 -10.54 7.68 4.86
N LYS A 129 -10.67 9.01 5.00
CA LYS A 129 -9.51 9.90 5.12
C LYS A 129 -8.60 9.55 6.30
N GLN A 130 -9.15 8.96 7.36
CA GLN A 130 -8.36 8.53 8.54
C GLN A 130 -7.43 7.37 8.16
N LEU A 131 -7.94 6.36 7.45
CA LEU A 131 -7.09 5.25 6.99
C LEU A 131 -6.09 5.72 5.93
N LEU A 132 -6.51 6.65 5.06
CA LEU A 132 -5.64 7.23 4.04
C LEU A 132 -4.51 8.07 4.66
N SER A 133 -4.79 8.91 5.66
CA SER A 133 -3.77 9.78 6.26
C SER A 133 -2.62 8.97 6.88
N LEU A 134 -2.93 7.80 7.47
CA LEU A 134 -1.91 6.88 7.97
C LEU A 134 -0.98 6.38 6.86
N TYR A 135 -1.54 6.12 5.69
CA TYR A 135 -0.77 5.72 4.51
C TYR A 135 0.05 6.89 3.94
N GLU A 136 -0.57 8.07 3.78
CA GLU A 136 0.08 9.27 3.24
C GLU A 136 1.23 9.78 4.14
N GLU A 137 1.07 9.72 5.47
CA GLU A 137 2.12 10.08 6.43
C GLU A 137 3.34 9.18 6.28
N PHE A 138 3.12 7.86 6.17
CA PHE A 138 4.18 6.92 5.88
C PHE A 138 4.82 7.20 4.52
N GLU A 139 4.01 7.38 3.47
CA GLU A 139 4.50 7.59 2.11
C GLU A 139 5.35 8.84 2.00
N LYS A 140 4.92 9.94 2.62
CA LYS A 140 5.69 11.18 2.70
C LYS A 140 7.03 10.97 3.41
N SER A 141 7.01 10.32 4.58
CA SER A 141 8.24 10.01 5.33
C SER A 141 9.21 9.17 4.51
N TRP A 142 8.70 8.20 3.77
CA TRP A 142 9.48 7.38 2.84
C TRP A 142 10.11 8.23 1.74
N ILE A 143 9.32 9.03 1.03
CA ILE A 143 9.80 9.90 -0.06
C ILE A 143 10.90 10.85 0.45
N ASP A 144 10.73 11.44 1.63
CA ASP A 144 11.72 12.34 2.21
C ASP A 144 13.02 11.60 2.57
N SER A 145 12.93 10.37 3.07
CA SER A 145 14.09 9.50 3.29
C SER A 145 14.83 9.19 1.99
N GLN A 146 14.11 8.86 0.91
CA GLN A 146 14.70 8.59 -0.40
C GLN A 146 15.39 9.83 -1.00
N LYS A 147 14.77 11.01 -0.87
CA LYS A 147 15.40 12.28 -1.28
C LYS A 147 16.69 12.56 -0.50
N SER A 148 16.70 12.27 0.80
CA SER A 148 17.89 12.44 1.65
C SER A 148 19.01 11.49 1.24
N GLU A 149 18.68 10.22 0.98
CA GLU A 149 19.61 9.21 0.48
C GLU A 149 20.25 9.69 -0.84
N ILE A 150 19.44 10.07 -1.83
CA ILE A 150 19.94 10.57 -3.13
C ILE A 150 20.86 11.79 -2.98
N LYS A 151 20.52 12.73 -2.08
CA LYS A 151 21.38 13.90 -1.80
C LYS A 151 22.72 13.48 -1.20
N SER A 152 22.72 12.56 -0.23
CA SER A 152 23.95 12.05 0.37
C SER A 152 24.83 11.34 -0.65
N TRP A 153 24.23 10.59 -1.57
CA TRP A 153 24.97 9.94 -2.65
C TRP A 153 25.65 10.96 -3.54
N LYS A 154 24.93 11.97 -4.02
CA LYS A 154 25.51 13.03 -4.87
C LYS A 154 26.72 13.71 -4.21
N ASN A 155 26.65 13.98 -2.91
CA ASN A 155 27.75 14.59 -2.17
C ASN A 155 28.99 13.67 -2.07
N ASN A 156 28.79 12.35 -1.96
CA ASN A 156 29.87 11.37 -1.90
C ASN A 156 30.57 11.15 -3.26
N TYR A 157 29.91 11.44 -4.38
CA TYR A 157 30.49 11.35 -5.73
C TYR A 157 31.15 12.66 -6.22
N THR A 158 30.95 13.78 -5.52
CA THR A 158 31.63 15.06 -5.77
C THR A 158 32.81 15.34 -4.83
N SER A 159 33.23 14.34 -4.04
CA SER A 159 34.40 14.36 -3.16
C SER A 159 35.50 13.50 -3.75
#